data_AF-A0A7R8AT59-F1
#
_entry.id   AF-A0A7R8AT59-F1
#
_cell.length_a   1.000
_cell.length_b   1.000
_cell.length_c   1.000
_cell.angle_alpha   90.00
_cell.angle_beta   90.00
_cell.angle_gamma   90.00
#
_symmetry.space_group_name_H-M   'P 1'
#
loop_
_entity.id
_entity.type
_entity.pdbx_description
1 polymer ?
#
loop_
_entity_poly.entity_id
_entity_poly.type
_entity_poly.pdbx_seq_one_letter_code
_entity_poly.pdbx_strand_id
1 'polypeptide(L)'
;MESQEAVQCLSSRQIEYDREWAALALVPFFMLLGIVVSKAIYMPIWTYFIALGFGAAAMLPMSFVYALSGFSVKVGFFNELIYGYMIDAKGSSRHPLGQLAYRIISGNVWYDARIVLEDQKIGHYLHIPPRQVIGIQIIANLLALPINYGVMRWVVASKFDYVSGRKPDPLGQWTGQEFQSYNTAGIQFALVGPRKLFASPFFKPILWGFLAGAVAPLLMWVLHKKFPRARFDLWNTTIFFASAAVFYGNLSTGPFTTFLVGTFTNFFLYRYRRVFWNKWAYISGAALDTGFNANLLFIFIFLGTTGAKMVHWWGNNADSIERCFAL
;
A
#
# COMPACT_ATOMS: atom_id res chain seq x y z
N MET A 1 -34.98 -32.61 23.88
CA MET A 1 -34.50 -31.63 24.87
C MET A 1 -33.05 -31.24 24.57
N GLU A 2 -32.11 -32.20 24.48
CA GLU A 2 -30.69 -31.92 24.11
C GLU A 2 -30.51 -31.20 22.75
N SER A 3 -31.34 -31.50 21.74
CA SER A 3 -31.25 -30.82 20.44
C SER A 3 -31.66 -29.34 20.50
N GLN A 4 -32.59 -28.97 21.38
CA GLN A 4 -33.03 -27.59 21.54
C GLN A 4 -32.03 -26.78 22.36
N GLU A 5 -31.42 -27.37 23.40
CA GLU A 5 -30.34 -26.73 24.16
C GLU A 5 -29.08 -26.52 23.32
N ALA A 6 -28.73 -27.46 22.44
CA ALA A 6 -27.62 -27.30 21.51
C ALA A 6 -27.87 -26.16 20.50
N VAL A 7 -29.08 -26.06 19.94
CA VAL A 7 -29.47 -24.96 19.04
C VAL A 7 -29.49 -23.62 19.79
N GLN A 8 -29.95 -23.60 21.04
CA GLN A 8 -29.97 -22.39 21.85
C GLN A 8 -28.57 -21.93 22.24
N CYS A 9 -27.64 -22.86 22.51
CA CYS A 9 -26.23 -22.58 22.78
C CYS A 9 -25.48 -22.11 21.53
N LEU A 10 -25.80 -22.65 20.35
CA LEU A 10 -25.25 -22.16 19.08
C LEU A 10 -25.79 -20.77 18.73
N SER A 11 -27.09 -20.54 18.94
CA SER A 11 -27.72 -19.23 18.74
C SER A 11 -27.14 -18.16 19.67
N SER A 12 -26.96 -18.48 20.96
CA SER A 12 -26.37 -17.53 21.91
C SER A 12 -24.90 -17.19 21.57
N ARG A 13 -24.10 -18.17 21.16
CA ARG A 13 -22.73 -17.94 20.68
C ARG A 13 -22.68 -17.16 19.38
N GLN A 14 -23.62 -17.36 18.47
CA GLN A 14 -23.71 -16.58 17.23
C GLN A 14 -24.07 -15.12 17.52
N ILE A 15 -25.01 -14.86 18.44
CA ILE A 15 -25.37 -13.50 18.86
C ILE A 15 -24.19 -12.80 19.55
N GLU A 16 -23.45 -13.52 20.40
CA GLU A 16 -22.25 -12.97 21.05
C GLU A 16 -21.16 -12.66 20.01
N TYR A 17 -20.96 -13.54 19.03
CA TYR A 17 -20.07 -13.31 17.90
C TYR A 17 -20.48 -12.04 17.14
N ASP A 18 -21.74 -11.93 16.71
CA ASP A 18 -22.24 -10.77 15.96
C ASP A 18 -22.05 -9.44 16.72
N ARG A 19 -22.15 -9.46 18.06
CA ARG A 19 -21.88 -8.29 18.91
C ARG A 19 -20.41 -7.89 18.94
N GLU A 20 -19.48 -8.85 19.00
CA GLU A 20 -18.04 -8.58 18.99
C GLU A 20 -17.60 -7.96 17.67
N TRP A 21 -18.06 -8.50 16.53
CA TRP A 21 -17.75 -7.93 15.21
C TRP A 21 -18.40 -6.58 14.99
N ALA A 22 -19.65 -6.41 15.46
CA ALA A 22 -20.30 -5.11 15.45
C ALA A 22 -19.52 -4.10 16.28
N ALA A 23 -19.02 -4.47 17.47
CA ALA A 23 -18.19 -3.59 18.29
C ALA A 23 -16.87 -3.24 17.59
N LEU A 24 -16.18 -4.23 17.00
CA LEU A 24 -14.94 -4.01 16.26
C LEU A 24 -15.11 -3.14 15.01
N ALA A 25 -16.29 -3.10 14.40
CA ALA A 25 -16.59 -2.21 13.27
C ALA A 25 -17.06 -0.82 13.71
N LEU A 26 -17.97 -0.75 14.68
CA LEU A 26 -18.63 0.49 15.09
C LEU A 26 -17.71 1.39 15.92
N VAL A 27 -16.92 0.81 16.83
CA VAL A 27 -16.01 1.58 17.70
C VAL A 27 -15.00 2.41 16.89
N PRO A 28 -14.20 1.85 15.95
CA PRO A 28 -13.31 2.66 15.12
C PRO A 28 -14.06 3.60 14.17
N PHE A 29 -15.24 3.20 13.67
CA PHE A 29 -16.07 4.06 12.83
C PHE A 29 -16.47 5.35 13.57
N PHE A 30 -16.93 5.27 14.81
CA PHE A 30 -17.31 6.43 15.61
C PHE A 30 -16.09 7.22 16.10
N MET A 31 -14.98 6.56 16.43
CA MET A 31 -13.73 7.26 16.77
C MET A 31 -13.22 8.12 15.61
N LEU A 32 -13.16 7.57 14.39
CA LEU A 32 -12.77 8.32 13.21
C LEU A 32 -13.75 9.45 12.89
N LEU A 33 -15.07 9.19 13.00
CA LEU A 33 -16.08 10.22 12.83
C LEU A 33 -15.91 11.36 13.84
N GLY A 34 -15.63 11.06 15.12
CA GLY A 34 -15.36 12.05 16.16
C GLY A 34 -14.17 12.95 15.82
N ILE A 35 -13.09 12.37 15.27
CA ILE A 35 -11.92 13.14 14.83
C ILE A 35 -12.27 14.03 13.63
N VAL A 36 -13.05 13.56 12.66
CA VAL A 36 -13.49 14.39 11.53
C VAL A 36 -14.38 15.54 12.00
N VAL A 37 -15.32 15.28 12.93
CA VAL A 37 -16.21 16.29 13.51
C VAL A 37 -15.45 17.34 14.32
N SER A 38 -14.33 16.98 14.96
CA SER A 38 -13.47 17.92 15.69
C SER A 38 -12.85 19.02 14.82
N LYS A 39 -13.00 18.94 13.48
CA LYS A 39 -12.43 19.84 12.47
C LYS A 39 -10.90 19.91 12.45
N ALA A 40 -10.20 19.10 13.24
CA ALA A 40 -8.74 19.03 13.24
C ALA A 40 -8.15 18.59 11.89
N ILE A 41 -8.92 17.85 11.09
CA ILE A 41 -8.48 17.23 9.83
C ILE A 41 -8.81 18.08 8.58
N TYR A 42 -9.46 19.25 8.72
CA TYR A 42 -9.86 20.11 7.59
C TYR A 42 -10.65 19.37 6.47
N MET A 43 -11.27 18.24 6.81
CA MET A 43 -12.04 17.40 5.90
C MET A 43 -13.55 17.57 6.18
N PRO A 44 -14.40 17.72 5.15
CA PRO A 44 -15.84 17.69 5.32
C PRO A 44 -16.37 16.32 5.76
N ILE A 45 -17.42 16.29 6.58
CA ILE A 45 -18.01 15.05 7.09
C ILE A 45 -18.57 14.17 5.96
N TRP A 46 -19.17 14.75 4.91
CA TRP A 46 -19.73 13.99 3.80
C TRP A 46 -18.67 13.20 3.02
N THR A 47 -17.43 13.71 2.95
CA THR A 47 -16.34 13.00 2.25
C THR A 47 -15.86 11.77 3.01
N TYR A 48 -16.06 11.72 4.33
CA TYR A 48 -15.76 10.53 5.16
C TYR A 48 -16.62 9.33 4.77
N PHE A 49 -17.94 9.52 4.62
CA PHE A 49 -18.84 8.44 4.21
C PHE A 49 -18.53 7.94 2.80
N ILE A 50 -18.19 8.85 1.88
CA ILE A 50 -17.77 8.49 0.52
C ILE A 50 -16.44 7.72 0.56
N ALA A 51 -15.48 8.13 1.40
CA ALA A 51 -14.19 7.44 1.54
C ALA A 51 -14.39 5.98 1.97
N LEU A 52 -15.25 5.75 2.98
CA LEU A 52 -15.58 4.42 3.47
C LEU A 52 -16.33 3.59 2.43
N GLY A 53 -17.34 4.17 1.78
CA GLY A 53 -18.11 3.50 0.73
C GLY A 53 -17.24 3.10 -0.46
N PHE A 54 -16.35 4.00 -0.89
CA PHE A 54 -15.40 3.72 -1.97
C PHE A 54 -14.40 2.64 -1.58
N GLY A 55 -13.82 2.72 -0.37
CA GLY A 55 -12.90 1.70 0.15
C GLY A 55 -13.55 0.32 0.25
N ALA A 56 -14.78 0.25 0.77
CA ALA A 56 -15.55 -1.00 0.87
C ALA A 56 -15.91 -1.58 -0.51
N ALA A 57 -16.33 -0.74 -1.46
CA ALA A 57 -16.62 -1.18 -2.83
C ALA A 57 -15.36 -1.65 -3.57
N ALA A 58 -14.22 -0.98 -3.37
CA ALA A 58 -12.94 -1.35 -3.96
C ALA A 58 -12.33 -2.61 -3.33
N MET A 59 -12.69 -2.94 -2.08
CA MET A 59 -12.12 -4.06 -1.33
C MET A 59 -12.23 -5.39 -2.09
N LEU A 60 -13.42 -5.77 -2.55
CA LEU A 60 -13.64 -7.05 -3.23
C LEU A 60 -12.84 -7.20 -4.54
N PRO A 61 -12.97 -6.31 -5.54
CA PRO A 61 -12.26 -6.48 -6.80
C PRO A 61 -10.74 -6.39 -6.62
N MET A 62 -10.25 -5.49 -5.77
CA MET A 62 -8.81 -5.32 -5.55
C MET A 62 -8.20 -6.52 -4.81
N SER A 63 -8.92 -7.08 -3.84
CA SER A 63 -8.48 -8.30 -3.14
C SER A 63 -8.49 -9.50 -4.09
N PHE A 64 -9.43 -9.59 -5.02
CA PHE A 64 -9.46 -10.65 -6.02
C PHE A 64 -8.26 -10.57 -6.99
N VAL A 65 -7.94 -9.37 -7.48
CA VAL A 65 -6.74 -9.15 -8.31
C VAL A 65 -5.48 -9.56 -7.55
N TYR A 66 -5.36 -9.18 -6.27
CA TYR A 66 -4.24 -9.61 -5.44
C TYR A 66 -4.20 -11.13 -5.25
N ALA A 67 -5.33 -11.76 -4.95
CA ALA A 67 -5.39 -13.20 -4.72
C ALA A 67 -4.98 -14.03 -5.96
N LEU A 68 -5.25 -13.51 -7.16
CA LEU A 68 -4.84 -14.15 -8.41
C LEU A 68 -3.40 -13.85 -8.82
N SER A 69 -2.95 -12.60 -8.64
CA SER A 69 -1.68 -12.13 -9.20
C SER A 69 -0.53 -12.06 -8.20
N GLY A 70 -0.81 -12.04 -6.90
CA GLY A 70 0.16 -11.70 -5.86
C GLY A 70 0.64 -10.24 -5.91
N PHE A 71 0.07 -9.39 -6.77
CA PHE A 71 0.50 -8.00 -6.95
C PHE A 71 -0.46 -7.02 -6.27
N SER A 72 0.06 -6.17 -5.39
CA SER A 72 -0.72 -5.13 -4.70
C SER A 72 -0.68 -3.82 -5.49
N VAL A 73 -1.84 -3.40 -5.99
CA VAL A 73 -1.97 -2.17 -6.76
C VAL A 73 -2.06 -0.96 -5.83
N LYS A 74 -1.27 0.09 -6.09
CA LYS A 74 -1.30 1.34 -5.31
C LYS A 74 -2.44 2.24 -5.79
N VAL A 75 -3.44 2.51 -4.93
CA VAL A 75 -4.65 3.31 -5.27
C VAL A 75 -4.59 4.73 -4.69
N GLY A 76 -3.55 5.06 -3.93
CA GLY A 76 -3.42 6.33 -3.20
C GLY A 76 -3.68 7.57 -4.06
N PHE A 77 -3.02 7.71 -5.20
CA PHE A 77 -3.19 8.86 -6.10
C PHE A 77 -4.61 8.98 -6.70
N PHE A 78 -5.28 7.86 -6.94
CA PHE A 78 -6.64 7.88 -7.46
C PHE A 78 -7.64 8.37 -6.41
N ASN A 79 -7.46 7.96 -5.16
CA ASN A 79 -8.26 8.47 -4.03
C ASN A 79 -8.06 9.98 -3.85
N GLU A 80 -6.81 10.44 -3.94
CA GLU A 80 -6.47 11.86 -3.87
C GLU A 80 -7.11 12.67 -5.01
N LEU A 81 -7.14 12.12 -6.22
CA LEU A 81 -7.82 12.71 -7.38
C LEU A 81 -9.33 12.85 -7.15
N ILE A 82 -9.99 11.80 -6.67
CA ILE A 82 -11.43 11.82 -6.36
C ILE A 82 -11.72 12.90 -5.32
N TYR A 83 -10.93 12.93 -4.24
CA TYR A 83 -11.06 13.94 -3.21
C TYR A 83 -10.85 15.36 -3.75
N GLY A 84 -9.87 15.55 -4.65
CA GLY A 84 -9.62 16.82 -5.31
C GLY A 84 -10.79 17.33 -6.14
N TYR A 85 -11.64 16.47 -6.70
CA TYR A 85 -12.90 16.89 -7.34
C TYR A 85 -14.01 17.17 -6.31
N MET A 86 -14.01 16.47 -5.19
CA MET A 86 -15.00 16.63 -4.12
C MET A 86 -14.80 17.93 -3.33
N ILE A 87 -13.55 18.35 -3.11
CA ILE A 87 -13.17 19.56 -2.36
C ILE A 87 -13.61 20.86 -3.05
N ASP A 88 -13.93 20.81 -4.35
CA ASP A 88 -14.51 21.92 -5.09
C ASP A 88 -15.98 22.19 -4.71
N ALA A 89 -16.62 21.31 -3.94
CA ALA A 89 -17.95 21.56 -3.39
C ALA A 89 -17.92 22.72 -2.38
N LYS A 90 -18.96 23.58 -2.43
CA LYS A 90 -19.10 24.75 -1.55
C LYS A 90 -19.00 24.32 -0.08
N GLY A 91 -18.12 24.98 0.68
CA GLY A 91 -17.93 24.74 2.12
C GLY A 91 -16.79 23.78 2.51
N SER A 92 -15.98 23.31 1.55
CA SER A 92 -14.82 22.46 1.81
C SER A 92 -13.51 23.24 1.86
N SER A 93 -12.59 22.85 2.74
CA SER A 93 -11.27 23.50 2.91
C SER A 93 -10.24 22.88 1.98
N ARG A 94 -9.49 23.67 1.20
CA ARG A 94 -8.42 23.21 0.29
C ARG A 94 -7.11 22.79 0.97
N HIS A 95 -7.18 22.29 2.20
CA HIS A 95 -5.99 21.97 2.96
C HIS A 95 -5.43 20.58 2.56
N PRO A 96 -4.13 20.43 2.27
CA PRO A 96 -3.52 19.15 1.90
C PRO A 96 -3.72 18.03 2.94
N LEU A 97 -3.83 18.39 4.23
CA LEU A 97 -4.14 17.43 5.30
C LEU A 97 -5.49 16.73 5.10
N GLY A 98 -6.49 17.41 4.54
CA GLY A 98 -7.79 16.79 4.26
C GLY A 98 -7.67 15.71 3.18
N GLN A 99 -6.85 15.95 2.15
CA GLN A 99 -6.56 14.96 1.11
C GLN A 99 -5.78 13.76 1.66
N LEU A 100 -4.75 14.01 2.47
CA LEU A 100 -3.98 12.94 3.10
C LEU A 100 -4.87 12.07 3.99
N ALA A 101 -5.74 12.67 4.79
CA ALA A 101 -6.70 11.91 5.58
C ALA A 101 -7.69 11.13 4.72
N TYR A 102 -8.19 11.68 3.61
CA TYR A 102 -9.09 10.95 2.71
C TYR A 102 -8.40 9.74 2.12
N ARG A 103 -7.15 9.91 1.68
CA ARG A 103 -6.33 8.82 1.15
C ARG A 103 -6.12 7.71 2.17
N ILE A 104 -5.78 8.06 3.40
CA ILE A 104 -5.58 7.09 4.48
C ILE A 104 -6.88 6.35 4.74
N ILE A 105 -8.00 7.05 4.92
CA ILE A 105 -9.29 6.41 5.23
C ILE A 105 -9.75 5.52 4.07
N SER A 106 -9.79 6.05 2.84
CA SER A 106 -10.31 5.29 1.69
C SER A 106 -9.36 4.18 1.22
N GLY A 107 -8.05 4.44 1.26
CA GLY A 107 -7.03 3.48 0.84
C GLY A 107 -6.84 2.36 1.86
N ASN A 108 -6.65 2.70 3.13
CA ASN A 108 -6.30 1.71 4.14
C ASN A 108 -7.46 0.76 4.45
N VAL A 109 -8.72 1.19 4.27
CA VAL A 109 -9.89 0.30 4.45
C VAL A 109 -9.73 -1.01 3.67
N TRP A 110 -9.29 -0.96 2.41
CA TRP A 110 -9.12 -2.20 1.65
C TRP A 110 -7.74 -2.84 1.85
N TYR A 111 -6.67 -2.07 2.03
CA TYR A 111 -5.33 -2.62 2.30
C TYR A 111 -5.33 -3.45 3.58
N ASP A 112 -5.86 -2.88 4.66
CA ASP A 112 -5.88 -3.50 5.98
C ASP A 112 -6.87 -4.66 6.00
N ALA A 113 -8.05 -4.50 5.36
CA ALA A 113 -8.99 -5.61 5.25
C ALA A 113 -8.43 -6.80 4.47
N ARG A 114 -7.63 -6.55 3.42
CA ARG A 114 -6.90 -7.61 2.71
C ARG A 114 -5.90 -8.32 3.64
N ILE A 115 -5.10 -7.57 4.41
CA ILE A 115 -4.11 -8.16 5.33
C ILE A 115 -4.81 -9.03 6.39
N VAL A 116 -5.91 -8.52 6.97
CA VAL A 116 -6.71 -9.29 7.93
C VAL A 116 -7.23 -10.58 7.31
N LEU A 117 -7.72 -10.55 6.07
CA LEU A 117 -8.17 -11.75 5.36
C LEU A 117 -7.04 -12.74 5.05
N GLU A 118 -5.85 -12.23 4.71
CA GLU A 118 -4.66 -13.04 4.43
C GLU A 118 -4.23 -13.82 5.69
N ASP A 119 -4.16 -13.13 6.83
CA ASP A 119 -3.84 -13.73 8.12
C ASP A 119 -4.92 -14.72 8.58
N GLN A 120 -6.20 -14.44 8.34
CA GLN A 120 -7.29 -15.39 8.64
C GLN A 120 -7.14 -16.68 7.85
N LYS A 121 -6.70 -16.59 6.60
CA LYS A 121 -6.43 -17.76 5.76
C LYS A 121 -5.23 -18.56 6.27
N ILE A 122 -4.17 -17.88 6.71
CA ILE A 122 -3.02 -18.53 7.36
C ILE A 122 -3.45 -19.22 8.67
N GLY A 123 -4.22 -18.53 9.50
CA GLY A 123 -4.78 -19.07 10.73
C GLY A 123 -5.63 -20.32 10.49
N HIS A 124 -6.45 -20.30 9.42
CA HIS A 124 -7.21 -21.47 8.99
C HIS A 124 -6.30 -22.65 8.62
N TYR A 125 -5.21 -22.43 7.89
CA TYR A 125 -4.23 -23.48 7.57
C TYR A 125 -3.49 -24.03 8.80
N LEU A 126 -3.27 -23.19 9.81
CA LEU A 126 -2.64 -23.57 11.07
C LEU A 126 -3.63 -24.11 12.11
N HIS A 127 -4.92 -24.25 11.75
CA HIS A 127 -6.00 -24.68 12.65
C HIS A 127 -6.17 -23.79 13.89
N ILE A 128 -5.86 -22.50 13.77
CA ILE A 128 -6.04 -21.49 14.82
C ILE A 128 -7.47 -20.92 14.69
N PRO A 129 -8.23 -20.79 15.79
CA PRO A 129 -9.57 -20.23 15.73
C PRO A 129 -9.55 -18.75 15.31
N PRO A 130 -10.46 -18.30 14.43
CA PRO A 130 -10.49 -16.93 13.88
C PRO A 130 -10.46 -15.80 14.92
N ARG A 131 -11.09 -16.02 16.09
CA ARG A 131 -11.11 -15.04 17.20
C ARG A 131 -9.71 -14.78 17.75
N GLN A 132 -8.86 -15.81 17.85
CA GLN A 132 -7.48 -15.65 18.32
C GLN A 132 -6.62 -14.92 17.30
N VAL A 133 -6.85 -15.18 16.00
CA VAL A 133 -6.12 -14.50 14.91
C VAL A 133 -6.37 -12.99 14.93
N ILE A 134 -7.62 -12.54 15.11
CA ILE A 134 -7.89 -11.10 15.25
C ILE A 134 -7.42 -10.55 16.59
N GLY A 135 -7.56 -11.32 17.67
CA GLY A 135 -7.04 -10.93 18.97
C GLY A 135 -5.55 -10.58 18.93
N ILE A 136 -4.73 -11.43 18.30
CA ILE A 136 -3.30 -11.17 18.16
C ILE A 136 -3.00 -9.98 17.25
N GLN A 137 -3.77 -9.77 16.17
CA GLN A 137 -3.64 -8.60 15.29
C GLN A 137 -3.92 -7.29 16.03
N ILE A 138 -4.94 -7.26 16.88
CA ILE A 138 -5.28 -6.07 17.68
C ILE A 138 -4.16 -5.77 18.66
N ILE A 139 -3.64 -6.79 19.37
CA ILE A 139 -2.51 -6.64 20.30
C ILE A 139 -1.26 -6.16 19.57
N ALA A 140 -0.96 -6.74 18.40
CA ALA A 140 0.18 -6.34 17.58
C ALA A 140 0.08 -4.88 17.14
N ASN A 141 -1.10 -4.42 16.69
CA ASN A 141 -1.33 -3.03 16.34
C ASN A 141 -1.23 -2.08 17.55
N LEU A 142 -1.74 -2.49 18.71
CA LEU A 142 -1.66 -1.71 19.94
C LEU A 142 -0.20 -1.49 20.39
N LEU A 143 0.68 -2.46 20.14
CA LEU A 143 2.11 -2.34 20.39
C LEU A 143 2.83 -1.55 19.27
N ALA A 144 2.49 -1.81 18.02
CA ALA A 144 3.16 -1.22 16.87
C ALA A 144 2.90 0.29 16.74
N LEU A 145 1.68 0.77 17.02
CA LEU A 145 1.31 2.18 16.84
C LEU A 145 2.16 3.14 17.70
N PRO A 146 2.32 2.93 19.03
CA PRO A 146 3.18 3.77 19.86
C PRO A 146 4.65 3.76 19.44
N ILE A 147 5.17 2.59 19.05
CA ILE A 147 6.57 2.45 18.62
C ILE A 147 6.81 3.23 17.33
N ASN A 148 5.94 3.06 16.32
CA ASN A 148 6.03 3.79 15.06
C ASN A 148 5.94 5.31 15.29
N TYR A 149 5.01 5.75 16.14
CA TYR A 149 4.88 7.16 16.50
C TYR A 149 6.11 7.70 17.24
N GLY A 150 6.66 6.93 18.18
CA GLY A 150 7.87 7.27 18.92
C GLY A 150 9.09 7.42 18.02
N VAL A 151 9.31 6.47 17.11
CA VAL A 151 10.39 6.54 16.12
C VAL A 151 10.21 7.73 15.19
N MET A 152 9.00 7.96 14.68
CA MET A 152 8.72 9.14 13.84
C MET A 152 9.05 10.44 14.58
N ARG A 153 8.64 10.58 15.85
CA ARG A 153 8.95 11.77 16.66
C ARG A 153 10.45 11.92 16.93
N TRP A 154 11.15 10.82 17.14
CA TRP A 154 12.61 10.81 17.32
C TRP A 154 13.33 11.26 16.05
N VAL A 155 12.99 10.69 14.89
CA VAL A 155 13.59 11.08 13.59
C VAL A 155 13.35 12.57 13.31
N VAL A 156 12.13 13.05 13.53
CA VAL A 156 11.80 14.48 13.37
C VAL A 156 12.63 15.32 14.33
N ALA A 157 12.76 14.95 15.61
CA ALA A 157 13.55 15.74 16.57
C ALA A 157 15.05 15.77 16.23
N SER A 158 15.61 14.65 15.76
CA SER A 158 17.05 14.53 15.54
C SER A 158 17.52 14.96 14.15
N LYS A 159 16.69 14.82 13.11
CA LYS A 159 17.10 14.96 11.70
C LYS A 159 16.19 15.87 10.87
N PHE A 160 15.37 16.73 11.50
CA PHE A 160 14.45 17.63 10.78
C PHE A 160 15.12 18.46 9.68
N ASP A 161 16.30 19.04 9.96
CA ASP A 161 17.00 19.91 9.03
C ASP A 161 17.39 19.20 7.72
N TYR A 162 17.68 17.90 7.79
CA TYR A 162 18.03 17.08 6.62
C TYR A 162 16.77 16.65 5.87
N VAL A 163 15.77 16.12 6.58
CA VAL A 163 14.51 15.64 5.98
C VAL A 163 13.68 16.78 5.36
N SER A 164 13.78 18.00 5.92
CA SER A 164 13.14 19.20 5.36
C SER A 164 13.86 19.80 4.16
N GLY A 165 15.06 19.30 3.81
CA GLY A 165 15.87 19.82 2.70
C GLY A 165 16.53 21.18 2.99
N ARG A 166 16.56 21.63 4.26
CA ARG A 166 17.24 22.89 4.64
C ARG A 166 18.76 22.76 4.61
N LYS A 167 19.27 21.55 4.88
CA LYS A 167 20.69 21.20 4.74
C LYS A 167 20.81 19.96 3.87
N PRO A 168 21.73 19.94 2.89
CA PRO A 168 22.04 18.70 2.18
C PRO A 168 22.63 17.71 3.18
N ASP A 169 22.08 16.50 3.21
CA ASP A 169 22.61 15.43 4.04
C ASP A 169 23.98 15.00 3.49
N PRO A 170 25.09 15.13 4.25
CA PRO A 170 26.40 14.72 3.80
C PRO A 170 26.51 13.22 3.51
N LEU A 171 25.55 12.41 3.98
CA LEU A 171 25.46 10.97 3.72
C LEU A 171 24.41 10.60 2.67
N GLY A 172 23.53 11.54 2.27
CA GLY A 172 22.43 11.24 1.34
C GLY A 172 21.48 10.13 1.80
N GLN A 173 21.44 9.80 3.09
CA GLN A 173 20.58 8.73 3.63
C GLN A 173 19.18 9.24 3.96
N TRP A 174 19.07 10.51 4.33
CA TRP A 174 17.83 11.15 4.76
C TRP A 174 17.28 12.05 3.66
N THR A 175 16.83 11.46 2.55
CA THR A 175 16.34 12.18 1.36
C THR A 175 14.92 12.73 1.54
N GLY A 176 14.09 12.11 2.39
CA GLY A 176 12.71 12.51 2.63
C GLY A 176 11.82 12.43 1.37
N GLN A 177 12.23 11.68 0.35
CA GLN A 177 11.60 11.66 -0.97
C GLN A 177 10.11 11.30 -0.91
N GLU A 178 9.74 10.35 -0.05
CA GLU A 178 8.34 9.95 0.12
C GLU A 178 7.49 11.09 0.71
N PHE A 179 8.00 11.82 1.71
CA PHE A 179 7.33 12.99 2.29
C PHE A 179 7.17 14.11 1.26
N GLN A 180 8.20 14.35 0.44
CA GLN A 180 8.14 15.34 -0.63
C GLN A 180 7.11 14.93 -1.71
N SER A 181 7.04 13.64 -2.04
CA SER A 181 6.04 13.11 -2.96
C SER A 181 4.62 13.32 -2.41
N TYR A 182 4.39 13.08 -1.12
CA TYR A 182 3.10 13.32 -0.47
C TYR A 182 2.72 14.79 -0.43
N ASN A 183 3.68 15.68 -0.14
CA ASN A 183 3.43 17.11 -0.17
C ASN A 183 3.11 17.60 -1.59
N THR A 184 3.87 17.13 -2.59
CA THR A 184 3.65 17.48 -4.01
C THR A 184 2.27 17.03 -4.48
N ALA A 185 1.86 15.80 -4.13
CA ALA A 185 0.54 15.28 -4.47
C ALA A 185 -0.58 16.08 -3.79
N GLY A 186 -0.37 16.47 -2.52
CA GLY A 186 -1.25 17.38 -1.79
C GLY A 186 -1.43 18.74 -2.48
N ILE A 187 -0.34 19.32 -2.99
CA ILE A 187 -0.39 20.58 -3.74
C ILE A 187 -1.15 20.40 -5.06
N GLN A 188 -0.88 19.32 -5.79
CA GLN A 188 -1.49 19.04 -7.09
C GLN A 188 -3.00 18.80 -6.99
N PHE A 189 -3.44 17.91 -6.10
CA PHE A 189 -4.84 17.48 -6.06
C PHE A 189 -5.74 18.25 -5.07
N ALA A 190 -5.22 18.80 -3.96
CA ALA A 190 -6.03 19.59 -3.01
C ALA A 190 -5.92 21.10 -3.23
N LEU A 191 -4.71 21.62 -3.42
CA LEU A 191 -4.52 23.09 -3.50
C LEU A 191 -4.84 23.64 -4.90
N VAL A 192 -4.24 23.07 -5.95
CA VAL A 192 -4.50 23.46 -7.34
C VAL A 192 -5.84 22.90 -7.81
N GLY A 193 -6.10 21.63 -7.49
CA GLY A 193 -7.32 20.93 -7.82
C GLY A 193 -7.27 20.30 -9.23
N PRO A 194 -7.90 19.14 -9.44
CA PRO A 194 -7.86 18.41 -10.70
C PRO A 194 -8.40 19.22 -11.89
N ARG A 195 -9.46 20.00 -11.68
CA ARG A 195 -10.07 20.82 -12.74
C ARG A 195 -9.09 21.80 -13.38
N LYS A 196 -8.27 22.46 -12.57
CA LYS A 196 -7.25 23.40 -13.07
C LYS A 196 -6.04 22.65 -13.62
N LEU A 197 -5.64 21.57 -12.96
CA LEU A 197 -4.49 20.77 -13.36
C LEU A 197 -4.69 20.18 -14.78
N PHE A 198 -5.84 19.55 -15.04
CA PHE A 198 -6.14 18.95 -16.34
C PHE A 198 -6.67 19.93 -17.40
N ALA A 199 -6.92 21.20 -17.04
CA ALA A 199 -7.18 22.25 -18.02
C ALA A 199 -5.91 22.65 -18.80
N SER A 200 -4.73 22.42 -18.21
CA SER A 200 -3.45 22.63 -18.89
C SER A 200 -3.27 21.62 -20.04
N PRO A 201 -2.83 22.06 -21.23
CA PRO A 201 -2.57 21.17 -22.36
C PRO A 201 -1.50 20.10 -22.04
N PHE A 202 -0.64 20.35 -21.06
CA PHE A 202 0.39 19.40 -20.63
C PHE A 202 -0.18 18.18 -19.90
N PHE A 203 -1.17 18.37 -19.01
CA PHE A 203 -1.74 17.28 -18.19
C PHE A 203 -3.01 16.67 -18.80
N LYS A 204 -3.67 17.36 -19.73
CA LYS A 204 -4.88 16.86 -20.43
C LYS A 204 -4.71 15.44 -21.03
N PRO A 205 -3.55 15.05 -21.61
CA PRO A 205 -3.35 13.70 -22.13
C PRO A 205 -3.51 12.59 -21.08
N ILE A 206 -3.24 12.87 -19.81
CA ILE A 206 -3.30 11.87 -18.73
C ILE A 206 -4.72 11.34 -18.53
N LEU A 207 -5.75 12.14 -18.80
CA LEU A 207 -7.15 11.71 -18.71
C LEU A 207 -7.47 10.57 -19.69
N TRP A 208 -6.76 10.48 -20.82
CA TRP A 208 -6.90 9.34 -21.75
C TRP A 208 -6.41 8.02 -21.15
N GLY A 209 -5.60 8.08 -20.09
CA GLY A 209 -5.22 6.91 -19.31
C GLY A 209 -6.42 6.18 -18.72
N PHE A 210 -7.49 6.88 -18.32
CA PHE A 210 -8.72 6.24 -17.84
C PHE A 210 -9.42 5.45 -18.94
N LEU A 211 -9.48 6.01 -20.16
CA LEU A 211 -10.03 5.32 -21.31
C LEU A 211 -9.17 4.10 -21.67
N ALA A 212 -7.85 4.26 -21.68
CA ALA A 212 -6.92 3.15 -21.92
C ALA A 212 -7.08 2.04 -20.88
N GLY A 213 -7.24 2.39 -19.60
CA GLY A 213 -7.48 1.43 -18.51
C GLY A 213 -8.82 0.69 -18.63
N ALA A 214 -9.87 1.33 -19.15
CA ALA A 214 -11.17 0.69 -19.38
C ALA A 214 -11.16 -0.20 -20.64
N VAL A 215 -10.49 0.25 -21.70
CA VAL A 215 -10.48 -0.43 -23.00
C VAL A 215 -9.49 -1.59 -23.02
N ALA A 216 -8.33 -1.50 -22.35
CA ALA A 216 -7.30 -2.51 -22.43
C ALA A 216 -7.74 -3.91 -21.92
N PRO A 217 -8.43 -4.08 -20.78
CA PRO A 217 -8.95 -5.39 -20.38
C PRO A 217 -9.95 -5.98 -21.39
N LEU A 218 -10.81 -5.12 -21.97
CA LEU A 218 -11.78 -5.54 -23.00
C LEU A 218 -11.07 -5.99 -24.28
N LEU A 219 -10.05 -5.24 -24.73
CA LEU A 219 -9.24 -5.61 -25.89
C LEU A 219 -8.55 -6.96 -25.66
N MET A 220 -7.96 -7.18 -24.48
CA MET A 220 -7.31 -8.45 -24.17
C MET A 220 -8.30 -9.61 -24.10
N TRP A 221 -9.51 -9.38 -23.59
CA TRP A 221 -10.58 -10.38 -23.59
C TRP A 221 -11.02 -10.74 -25.02
N VAL A 222 -11.23 -9.76 -25.89
CA VAL A 222 -11.55 -10.00 -27.31
C VAL A 222 -10.41 -10.74 -28.02
N LEU A 223 -9.16 -10.36 -27.73
CA LEU A 223 -7.99 -10.97 -28.35
C LEU A 223 -7.80 -12.41 -27.89
N HIS A 224 -8.05 -12.72 -26.62
CA HIS A 224 -8.10 -14.08 -26.10
C HIS A 224 -9.18 -14.93 -26.81
N LYS A 225 -10.38 -14.37 -27.01
CA LYS A 225 -11.47 -15.06 -27.71
C LYS A 225 -11.16 -15.34 -29.18
N LYS A 226 -10.47 -14.42 -29.86
CA LYS A 226 -10.14 -14.54 -31.29
C LYS A 226 -8.89 -15.40 -31.53
N PHE A 227 -7.93 -15.39 -30.61
CA PHE A 227 -6.66 -16.12 -30.73
C PHE A 227 -6.39 -17.01 -29.49
N PRO A 228 -7.16 -18.10 -29.30
CA PRO A 228 -7.00 -18.97 -28.13
C PRO A 228 -5.62 -19.66 -28.07
N ARG A 229 -4.91 -19.77 -29.20
CA ARG A 229 -3.55 -20.36 -29.26
C ARG A 229 -2.46 -19.46 -28.67
N ALA A 230 -2.66 -18.14 -28.64
CA ALA A 230 -1.66 -17.18 -28.19
C ALA A 230 -1.61 -16.98 -26.66
N ARG A 231 -2.54 -17.60 -25.92
CA ARG A 231 -2.64 -17.55 -24.45
C ARG A 231 -2.59 -16.13 -23.85
N PHE A 232 -3.41 -15.24 -24.41
CA PHE A 232 -3.61 -13.87 -23.89
C PHE A 232 -4.30 -13.82 -22.51
N ASP A 233 -4.75 -14.96 -21.97
CA ASP A 233 -5.22 -15.14 -20.59
C ASP A 233 -4.13 -14.90 -19.55
N LEU A 234 -2.86 -15.09 -19.92
CA LEU A 234 -1.71 -14.88 -19.03
C LEU A 234 -1.32 -13.40 -18.89
N TRP A 235 -1.85 -12.53 -19.75
CA TRP A 235 -1.47 -11.12 -19.80
C TRP A 235 -2.36 -10.30 -18.89
N ASN A 236 -1.80 -9.86 -17.77
CA ASN A 236 -2.51 -8.99 -16.85
C ASN A 236 -2.23 -7.51 -17.15
N THR A 237 -3.19 -6.84 -17.78
CA THR A 237 -3.12 -5.43 -18.12
C THR A 237 -3.04 -4.53 -16.89
N THR A 238 -3.65 -4.91 -15.77
CA THR A 238 -3.66 -4.07 -14.55
C THR A 238 -2.26 -3.99 -13.95
N ILE A 239 -1.53 -5.10 -13.90
CA ILE A 239 -0.14 -5.14 -13.42
C ILE A 239 0.75 -4.33 -14.33
N PHE A 240 0.61 -4.50 -15.66
CA PHE A 240 1.43 -3.77 -16.63
C PHE A 240 1.28 -2.25 -16.48
N PHE A 241 0.03 -1.74 -16.43
CA PHE A 241 -0.20 -0.31 -16.25
C PHE A 241 0.22 0.18 -14.86
N ALA A 242 0.02 -0.62 -13.82
CA ALA A 242 0.46 -0.27 -12.47
C ALA A 242 1.99 -0.16 -12.37
N SER A 243 2.73 -1.07 -13.01
CA SER A 243 4.19 -0.99 -13.09
C SER A 243 4.66 0.17 -13.96
N ALA A 244 3.98 0.44 -15.09
CA ALA A 244 4.31 1.57 -15.97
C ALA A 244 4.03 2.94 -15.31
N ALA A 245 3.12 3.00 -14.34
CA ALA A 245 2.81 4.22 -13.60
C ALA A 245 3.90 4.62 -12.59
N VAL A 246 4.79 3.70 -12.22
CA VAL A 246 5.87 3.97 -11.25
C VAL A 246 7.11 4.44 -12.00
N PHE A 247 7.38 5.74 -11.94
CA PHE A 247 8.63 6.31 -12.43
C PHE A 247 9.68 6.30 -11.31
N TYR A 248 10.69 5.46 -11.46
CA TYR A 248 11.87 5.48 -10.59
C TYR A 248 12.77 6.62 -11.06
N GLY A 249 12.67 7.78 -10.41
CA GLY A 249 13.46 8.97 -10.75
C GLY A 249 14.98 8.79 -10.62
N ASN A 250 15.43 7.67 -10.04
CA ASN A 250 16.83 7.28 -9.92
C ASN A 250 17.07 5.97 -10.69
N LEU A 251 18.20 5.87 -11.41
CA LEU A 251 18.71 4.58 -11.90
C LEU A 251 19.08 3.72 -10.69
N SER A 252 18.13 2.90 -10.24
CA SER A 252 18.35 1.90 -9.21
C SER A 252 18.61 0.55 -9.87
N THR A 253 19.52 -0.23 -9.31
CA THR A 253 19.72 -1.65 -9.66
C THR A 253 18.56 -2.54 -9.19
N GLY A 254 17.65 -2.04 -8.35
CA GLY A 254 16.53 -2.79 -7.77
C GLY A 254 15.58 -3.43 -8.78
N PRO A 255 15.04 -2.69 -9.77
CA PRO A 255 14.18 -3.27 -10.80
C PRO A 255 14.88 -4.36 -11.62
N PHE A 256 16.15 -4.15 -11.97
CA PHE A 256 16.93 -5.10 -12.75
C PHE A 256 17.22 -6.38 -11.97
N THR A 257 17.65 -6.27 -10.70
CA THR A 257 17.88 -7.43 -9.84
C THR A 257 16.59 -8.19 -9.55
N THR A 258 15.48 -7.48 -9.34
CA THR A 258 14.15 -8.08 -9.15
C THR A 258 13.70 -8.84 -10.41
N PHE A 259 13.96 -8.30 -11.60
CA PHE A 259 13.68 -9.00 -12.86
C PHE A 259 14.53 -10.26 -13.00
N LEU A 260 15.83 -10.20 -12.69
CA LEU A 260 16.74 -11.34 -12.79
C LEU A 260 16.38 -12.45 -11.79
N VAL A 261 16.24 -12.11 -10.51
CA VAL A 261 15.87 -13.06 -9.45
C VAL A 261 14.46 -13.59 -9.67
N GLY A 262 13.52 -12.73 -10.07
CA GLY A 262 12.15 -13.12 -10.40
C GLY A 262 12.10 -14.11 -11.56
N THR A 263 12.88 -13.89 -12.62
CA THR A 263 12.99 -14.81 -13.77
C THR A 263 13.64 -16.12 -13.35
N PHE A 264 14.73 -16.08 -12.58
CA PHE A 264 15.38 -17.30 -12.11
C PHE A 264 14.44 -18.16 -11.24
N THR A 265 13.77 -17.55 -10.26
CA THR A 265 12.90 -18.27 -9.33
C THR A 265 11.57 -18.69 -9.96
N ASN A 266 10.89 -17.81 -10.68
CA ASN A 266 9.54 -18.08 -11.18
C ASN A 266 9.51 -18.66 -12.60
N PHE A 267 10.53 -18.44 -13.42
CA PHE A 267 10.58 -19.04 -14.77
C PHE A 267 11.48 -20.28 -14.81
N PHE A 268 12.73 -20.18 -14.36
CA PHE A 268 13.67 -21.29 -14.47
C PHE A 268 13.39 -22.39 -13.44
N LEU A 269 13.36 -22.07 -12.15
CA LEU A 269 13.11 -23.07 -11.09
C LEU A 269 11.72 -23.72 -11.21
N TYR A 270 10.69 -22.95 -11.56
CA TYR A 270 9.35 -23.48 -11.80
C TYR A 270 9.30 -24.48 -12.96
N ARG A 271 9.96 -24.17 -14.10
CA ARG A 271 9.88 -24.99 -15.32
C ARG A 271 10.80 -26.21 -15.30
N TYR A 272 12.00 -26.08 -14.74
CA TYR A 272 13.02 -27.15 -14.78
C TYR A 272 13.12 -27.95 -13.47
N ARG A 273 12.68 -27.40 -12.32
CA ARG A 273 12.83 -28.02 -10.99
C ARG A 273 11.57 -27.86 -10.12
N ARG A 274 10.41 -28.21 -10.67
CA ARG A 274 9.08 -27.99 -10.04
C ARG A 274 8.93 -28.57 -8.63
N VAL A 275 9.49 -29.76 -8.37
CA VAL A 275 9.45 -30.39 -7.03
C VAL A 275 10.20 -29.56 -5.98
N PHE A 276 11.35 -29.00 -6.37
CA PHE A 276 12.13 -28.12 -5.49
C PHE A 276 11.39 -26.81 -5.24
N TRP A 277 10.85 -26.21 -6.30
CA TRP A 277 10.13 -24.94 -6.20
C TRP A 277 8.90 -25.06 -5.30
N ASN A 278 8.08 -26.10 -5.46
CA ASN A 278 6.90 -26.31 -4.60
C ASN A 278 7.25 -26.47 -3.11
N LYS A 279 8.42 -27.05 -2.80
CA LYS A 279 8.85 -27.28 -1.42
C LYS A 279 9.46 -26.03 -0.78
N TRP A 280 10.24 -25.26 -1.52
CA TRP A 280 11.09 -24.21 -0.95
C TRP A 280 10.72 -22.78 -1.35
N ALA A 281 9.87 -22.56 -2.35
CA ALA A 281 9.55 -21.20 -2.81
C ALA A 281 8.98 -20.33 -1.70
N TYR A 282 8.01 -20.84 -0.93
CA TYR A 282 7.42 -20.08 0.19
C TYR A 282 8.40 -19.84 1.34
N ILE A 283 9.19 -20.86 1.72
CA ILE A 283 10.16 -20.76 2.83
C ILE A 283 11.29 -19.78 2.47
N SER A 284 11.81 -19.88 1.24
CA SER A 284 12.84 -18.97 0.75
C SER A 284 12.32 -17.54 0.61
N GLY A 285 11.08 -17.35 0.13
CA GLY A 285 10.43 -16.04 0.13
C GLY A 285 10.35 -15.43 1.53
N ALA A 286 9.80 -16.17 2.50
CA ALA A 286 9.70 -15.72 3.89
C ALA A 286 11.07 -15.40 4.52
N ALA A 287 12.10 -16.20 4.21
CA ALA A 287 13.46 -15.97 4.68
C ALA A 287 14.09 -14.71 4.06
N LEU A 288 13.86 -14.46 2.76
CA LEU A 288 14.35 -13.27 2.07
C LEU A 288 13.66 -12.00 2.59
N ASP A 289 12.35 -12.02 2.81
CA ASP A 289 11.62 -10.89 3.39
C ASP A 289 12.09 -10.58 4.82
N THR A 290 12.25 -11.62 5.64
CA THR A 290 12.76 -11.46 7.02
C THR A 290 14.20 -10.95 7.01
N GLY A 291 15.05 -11.50 6.15
CA GLY A 291 16.45 -11.10 6.00
C GLY A 291 16.59 -9.66 5.51
N PHE A 292 15.76 -9.23 4.56
CA PHE A 292 15.71 -7.85 4.09
C PHE A 292 15.36 -6.88 5.22
N ASN A 293 14.29 -7.16 5.98
CA ASN A 293 13.88 -6.32 7.11
C ASN A 293 14.93 -6.29 8.22
N ALA A 294 15.55 -7.43 8.55
CA ALA A 294 16.62 -7.51 9.53
C ALA A 294 17.87 -6.73 9.09
N ASN A 295 18.27 -6.84 7.82
CA ASN A 295 19.37 -6.07 7.26
C ASN A 295 19.08 -4.57 7.25
N LEU A 296 17.85 -4.16 6.92
CA LEU A 296 17.45 -2.76 6.96
C LEU A 296 17.53 -2.19 8.39
N LEU A 297 17.07 -2.95 9.39
CA LEU A 297 17.20 -2.59 10.79
C LEU A 297 18.67 -2.51 11.23
N PHE A 298 19.50 -3.46 10.81
CA PHE A 298 20.93 -3.45 11.06
C PHE A 298 21.60 -2.20 10.48
N ILE A 299 21.33 -1.87 9.20
CA ILE A 299 21.86 -0.67 8.55
C ILE A 299 21.38 0.59 9.29
N PHE A 300 20.11 0.66 9.64
CA PHE A 300 19.55 1.79 10.38
C PHE A 300 20.25 2.01 11.72
N ILE A 301 20.37 0.96 12.54
CA ILE A 301 20.98 1.04 13.88
C ILE A 301 22.48 1.34 13.76
N PHE A 302 23.22 0.58 12.96
CA PHE A 302 24.68 0.63 12.98
C PHE A 302 25.32 1.64 12.03
N LEU A 303 24.66 2.00 10.92
CA LEU A 303 25.19 2.96 9.95
C LEU A 303 24.41 4.27 9.97
N GLY A 304 23.07 4.20 10.05
CA GLY A 304 22.20 5.38 10.02
C GLY A 304 22.27 6.24 11.28
N THR A 305 22.41 5.63 12.47
CA THR A 305 22.49 6.40 13.74
C THR A 305 23.91 6.86 14.09
N THR A 306 24.93 6.10 13.70
CA THR A 306 26.34 6.36 14.03
C THR A 306 27.00 7.38 13.10
N GLY A 307 26.36 7.72 11.97
CA GLY A 307 26.89 8.65 10.98
C GLY A 307 28.10 8.12 10.21
N ALA A 308 28.28 6.80 10.18
CA ALA A 308 29.37 6.16 9.45
C ALA A 308 29.26 6.46 7.94
N LYS A 309 30.27 7.14 7.40
CA LYS A 309 30.39 7.37 5.95
C LYS A 309 30.69 6.04 5.26
N MET A 310 29.82 5.65 4.33
CA MET A 310 30.06 4.49 3.46
C MET A 310 31.39 4.69 2.73
N VAL A 311 32.30 3.72 2.87
CA VAL A 311 33.60 3.79 2.20
C VAL A 311 33.37 3.75 0.69
N HIS A 312 33.99 4.68 -0.04
CA HIS A 312 33.94 4.68 -1.50
C HIS A 312 34.60 3.40 -2.02
N TRP A 313 33.89 2.66 -2.86
CA TRP A 313 34.36 1.45 -3.51
C TRP A 313 33.85 1.44 -4.96
N TRP A 314 34.36 0.52 -5.77
CA TRP A 314 34.13 0.50 -7.23
C TRP A 314 32.64 0.44 -7.66
N GLY A 315 31.73 0.08 -6.75
CA GLY A 315 30.28 0.04 -6.99
C GLY A 315 29.47 1.22 -6.43
N ASN A 316 30.09 2.23 -5.79
CA ASN A 316 29.40 3.36 -5.17
C ASN A 316 29.98 4.71 -5.64
N ASN A 317 29.11 5.70 -5.90
CA ASN A 317 29.54 7.03 -6.31
C ASN A 317 29.96 7.86 -5.08
N ALA A 318 31.04 8.64 -5.19
CA ALA A 318 31.56 9.49 -4.13
C ALA A 318 30.60 10.63 -3.74
N ASP A 319 29.77 11.10 -4.68
CA ASP A 319 28.90 12.27 -4.49
C ASP A 319 27.46 11.91 -4.09
N SER A 320 27.01 10.69 -4.41
CA SER A 320 25.64 10.26 -4.11
C SER A 320 25.57 8.75 -3.95
N ILE A 321 25.26 8.31 -2.73
CA ILE A 321 25.20 6.88 -2.36
C ILE A 321 24.08 6.13 -3.12
N GLU A 322 23.07 6.87 -3.61
CA GLU A 322 21.97 6.30 -4.40
C GLU A 322 22.18 6.34 -5.92
N ARG A 323 23.26 6.97 -6.38
CA ARG A 323 23.53 7.09 -7.81
C ARG A 323 24.34 5.88 -8.27
N CYS A 324 23.67 4.91 -8.89
CA CYS A 324 24.38 3.91 -9.68
C CYS A 324 25.12 4.61 -10.82
N PHE A 325 26.36 4.19 -11.11
CA PHE A 325 27.09 4.68 -12.28
C PHE A 325 26.22 4.42 -13.51
N ALA A 326 25.89 5.47 -14.25
CA ALA A 326 25.31 5.32 -15.58
C ALA A 326 26.37 4.59 -16.41
N LEU A 327 26.05 3.36 -16.84
CA LEU A 327 26.81 2.67 -17.87
C LEU A 327 26.66 3.41 -19.20
#